data_AF-A0A520D6A8-F1
#
_entry.id   AF-A0A520D6A8-F1
#
_cell.length_a   1.000
_cell.length_b   1.000
_cell.length_c   1.000
_cell.angle_alpha   90.00
_cell.angle_beta   90.00
_cell.angle_gamma   90.00
#
_symmetry.space_group_name_H-M   'P 1'
#
loop_
_entity.id
_entity.type
_entity.pdbx_description
1 polymer ?
#
loop_
_entity_poly.entity_id
_entity_poly.type
_entity_poly.pdbx_seq_one_letter_code
_entity_poly.pdbx_strand_id
1 'polypeptide(L)'
;AYILLGGRISKIMKGGEAVAVGMLFATILIPPFGFAGGGLNHLNPKLLALGAALALLSSAIPFTLEITALKQLPPRTFSILMSLEPAMASLAAFVFLQEYLTVVECAAVACVVIASAGSSLTTKKTTEI
;
A
#
# COMPACT_ATOMS: atom_id res chain seq x y z
N ALA A 1 4.14 6.09 -12.84
CA ALA A 1 4.11 7.54 -12.52
C ALA A 1 4.00 7.80 -11.01
N TYR A 2 3.17 7.07 -10.27
CA TYR A 2 2.92 7.27 -8.83
C TYR A 2 4.20 7.37 -7.96
N ILE A 3 5.14 6.41 -8.01
CA ILE A 3 6.35 6.45 -7.16
C ILE A 3 7.21 7.70 -7.43
N LEU A 4 7.34 8.10 -8.70
CA LEU A 4 8.13 9.28 -9.08
C LEU A 4 7.44 10.59 -8.66
N LEU A 5 6.13 10.72 -8.91
CA LEU A 5 5.34 11.89 -8.50
C LEU A 5 5.19 11.97 -6.99
N GLY A 6 4.87 10.84 -6.34
CA GLY A 6 4.80 10.69 -4.89
C GLY A 6 6.12 11.02 -4.23
N GLY A 7 7.26 10.56 -4.78
CA GLY A 7 8.59 10.96 -4.31
C GLY A 7 8.87 12.45 -4.45
N ARG A 8 8.39 13.11 -5.52
CA ARG A 8 8.50 14.59 -5.66
C ARG A 8 7.61 15.33 -4.67
N ILE A 9 6.34 14.95 -4.55
CA ILE A 9 5.37 15.55 -3.62
C ILE A 9 5.85 15.37 -2.18
N SER A 10 6.41 14.22 -1.86
CA SER A 10 7.00 13.91 -0.55
C SER A 10 8.16 14.85 -0.20
N LYS A 11 8.89 15.40 -1.18
CA LYS A 11 9.96 16.39 -0.93
C LYS A 11 9.43 17.81 -0.75
N ILE A 12 8.27 18.13 -1.33
CA ILE A 12 7.69 19.48 -1.33
C ILE A 12 6.78 19.69 -0.11
N MET A 13 6.00 18.68 0.27
CA MET A 13 5.02 18.76 1.36
C MET A 13 5.48 17.97 2.59
N LYS A 14 5.04 18.34 3.80
CA LYS A 14 5.27 17.50 4.99
C LYS A 14 4.54 16.15 4.81
N GLY A 15 5.12 15.05 5.30
CA GLY A 15 4.66 13.69 4.93
C GLY A 15 3.18 13.44 5.24
N GLY A 16 2.71 13.90 6.40
CA GLY A 16 1.30 13.82 6.77
C GLY A 16 0.37 14.74 5.97
N GLU A 17 0.84 15.88 5.47
CA GLU A 17 0.02 16.80 4.67
C GLU A 17 -0.32 16.21 3.30
N ALA A 18 0.66 15.55 2.65
CA ALA A 18 0.43 14.89 1.37
C ALA A 18 -0.65 13.80 1.48
N VAL A 19 -0.60 13.00 2.54
CA VAL A 19 -1.59 11.95 2.82
C VAL A 19 -2.96 12.55 3.17
N ALA A 20 -3.00 13.59 4.00
CA ALA A 20 -4.24 14.26 4.37
C ALA A 20 -4.97 14.83 3.16
N VAL A 21 -4.25 15.50 2.25
CA VAL A 21 -4.83 16.02 1.00
C VAL A 21 -5.36 14.87 0.13
N GLY A 22 -4.59 13.80 -0.04
CA GLY A 22 -5.04 12.62 -0.79
C GLY A 22 -6.32 12.00 -0.20
N MET A 23 -6.41 11.90 1.12
CA MET A 23 -7.59 11.39 1.81
C MET A 23 -8.81 12.31 1.69
N LEU A 24 -8.63 13.63 1.65
CA LEU A 24 -9.71 14.57 1.38
C LEU A 24 -10.29 14.34 -0.02
N PHE A 25 -9.43 14.20 -1.04
CA PHE A 25 -9.89 13.89 -2.39
C PHE A 25 -10.63 12.54 -2.45
N ALA A 26 -10.08 11.51 -1.81
CA ALA A 26 -10.74 10.19 -1.72
C ALA A 26 -12.11 10.28 -1.04
N THR A 27 -12.21 11.04 0.05
CA THR A 27 -13.46 11.26 0.80
C THR A 27 -14.53 11.96 -0.03
N ILE A 28 -14.16 12.80 -0.99
CA ILE A 28 -15.14 13.46 -1.88
C ILE A 28 -15.57 12.53 -3.02
N LEU A 29 -14.63 11.74 -3.56
CA LEU A 29 -14.86 10.90 -4.74
C LEU A 29 -15.58 9.58 -4.44
N ILE A 30 -15.33 8.97 -3.28
CA ILE A 30 -15.82 7.62 -2.94
C ILE A 30 -17.31 7.56 -2.51
N PRO A 31 -17.88 8.52 -1.75
CA PRO A 31 -19.26 8.46 -1.28
C PRO A 31 -20.33 8.17 -2.34
N PRO A 32 -20.35 8.77 -3.55
CA PRO A 32 -21.39 8.49 -4.54
C PRO A 32 -21.48 7.00 -4.91
N PHE A 33 -20.36 6.27 -4.92
CA PHE A 33 -20.33 4.83 -5.15
C PHE A 33 -20.93 4.05 -3.98
N GLY A 34 -20.69 4.49 -2.75
CA GLY A 34 -21.29 3.91 -1.54
C GLY A 34 -22.81 4.10 -1.49
N PHE A 35 -23.31 5.27 -1.94
CA PHE A 35 -24.74 5.54 -2.05
C PHE A 35 -25.39 4.71 -3.16
N ALA A 36 -24.76 4.65 -4.34
CA ALA A 36 -25.29 3.89 -5.49
C ALA A 36 -25.41 2.39 -5.21
N GLY A 37 -24.51 1.82 -4.40
CA GLY A 37 -24.56 0.41 -3.99
C GLY A 37 -25.52 0.10 -2.85
N GLY A 38 -26.25 1.09 -2.31
CA GLY A 38 -27.15 0.91 -1.16
C GLY A 38 -26.45 0.63 0.18
N GLY A 39 -25.12 0.68 0.22
CA GLY A 39 -24.32 0.33 1.41
C GLY A 39 -24.54 1.28 2.60
N LEU A 40 -25.04 2.49 2.34
CA LEU A 40 -25.31 3.46 3.40
C LEU A 40 -26.66 3.25 4.13
N ASN A 41 -27.53 2.36 3.66
CA ASN A 41 -28.83 2.12 4.30
C ASN A 41 -28.72 1.38 5.64
N HIS A 42 -27.60 0.70 5.91
CA HIS A 42 -27.37 -0.08 7.14
C HIS A 42 -26.26 0.53 8.03
N LEU A 43 -26.01 1.84 7.92
CA LEU A 43 -25.02 2.50 8.77
C LEU A 43 -25.44 2.45 10.24
N ASN A 44 -24.56 1.85 11.05
CA ASN A 44 -24.70 1.80 12.50
C ASN A 44 -23.42 2.40 13.13
N PRO A 45 -23.50 3.10 14.29
CA PRO A 45 -22.34 3.58 15.03
C PRO A 45 -21.19 2.56 15.16
N LYS A 46 -21.51 1.27 15.34
CA LYS A 46 -20.50 0.20 15.39
C LYS A 46 -19.75 0.02 14.07
N LEU A 47 -20.45 0.05 12.94
CA LEU A 47 -19.83 -0.03 11.62
C LEU A 47 -18.97 1.19 11.32
N LEU A 48 -19.41 2.38 11.75
CA LEU A 48 -18.61 3.61 11.65
C LEU A 48 -17.32 3.50 12.46
N ALA A 49 -17.38 2.99 13.70
CA ALA A 49 -16.20 2.79 14.52
C ALA A 49 -15.23 1.77 13.91
N LEU A 50 -15.74 0.63 13.42
CA LEU A 50 -14.91 -0.38 12.74
C LEU A 50 -14.33 0.14 11.43
N GLY A 51 -15.12 0.88 10.65
CA GLY A 51 -14.66 1.51 9.40
C GLY A 51 -13.58 2.57 9.65
N ALA A 52 -13.73 3.38 10.70
CA ALA A 52 -12.69 4.33 11.12
C ALA A 52 -11.41 3.61 11.56
N ALA A 53 -11.52 2.55 12.36
CA ALA A 53 -10.37 1.74 12.75
C ALA A 53 -9.67 1.12 11.53
N LEU A 54 -10.43 0.52 10.60
CA LEU A 54 -9.91 -0.06 9.37
C LEU A 54 -9.23 1.00 8.49
N ALA A 55 -9.85 2.17 8.29
CA ALA A 55 -9.27 3.26 7.51
C ALA A 55 -7.96 3.78 8.12
N LEU A 56 -7.90 3.89 9.45
CA LEU A 56 -6.68 4.31 10.15
C LEU A 56 -5.57 3.28 10.03
N LEU A 57 -5.86 2.01 10.38
CA LEU A 57 -4.85 0.96 10.42
C LEU A 57 -4.40 0.48 9.04
N SER A 58 -5.31 0.44 8.05
CA SER A 58 -5.02 -0.09 6.72
C SER A 58 -4.58 0.96 5.71
N SER A 59 -4.87 2.25 5.92
CA SER A 59 -4.56 3.29 4.93
C SER A 59 -3.86 4.50 5.54
N ALA A 60 -4.42 5.16 6.55
CA ALA A 60 -3.87 6.42 7.04
C ALA A 60 -2.46 6.26 7.62
N ILE A 61 -2.28 5.25 8.49
CA ILE A 61 -0.99 4.95 9.10
C ILE A 61 -0.03 4.37 8.05
N PRO A 62 -0.38 3.33 7.27
CA PRO A 62 0.52 2.77 6.25
C PRO A 62 0.96 3.79 5.20
N PHE A 63 0.05 4.60 4.65
CA PHE A 63 0.40 5.60 3.63
C PHE A 63 1.26 6.72 4.20
N THR A 64 1.08 7.10 5.46
CA THR A 64 1.96 8.08 6.11
C THR A 64 3.37 7.53 6.26
N LEU A 65 3.51 6.25 6.65
CA LEU A 65 4.79 5.57 6.70
C LEU A 65 5.42 5.42 5.31
N GLU A 66 4.61 5.09 4.30
CA GLU A 66 5.03 4.94 2.91
C GLU A 66 5.60 6.24 2.34
N ILE A 67 4.87 7.35 2.49
CA ILE A 67 5.32 8.68 2.07
C ILE A 67 6.57 9.12 2.84
N THR A 68 6.66 8.78 4.13
CA THR A 68 7.84 9.05 4.94
C THR A 68 9.04 8.21 4.50
N ALA A 69 8.83 6.97 4.08
CA ALA A 69 9.86 6.12 3.50
C ALA A 69 10.31 6.63 2.12
N LEU A 70 9.39 7.09 1.27
CA LEU A 70 9.68 7.73 -0.02
C LEU A 70 10.54 9.00 0.11
N LYS A 71 10.46 9.72 1.25
CA LYS A 71 11.36 10.85 1.53
C LYS A 71 12.80 10.41 1.82
N GLN A 72 12.97 9.25 2.45
CA GLN A 72 14.24 8.80 3.00
C GLN A 72 14.97 7.80 2.10
N LEU A 73 14.24 7.04 1.27
CA LEU A 73 14.78 5.98 0.44
C LEU A 73 14.84 6.38 -1.04
N PRO A 74 15.89 5.94 -1.78
CA PRO A 74 15.88 6.03 -3.23
C PRO A 74 14.68 5.26 -3.82
N PRO A 75 14.06 5.75 -4.92
CA PRO A 75 12.91 5.10 -5.55
C PRO A 75 13.13 3.62 -5.88
N ARG A 76 14.37 3.22 -6.16
CA ARG A 76 14.75 1.83 -6.46
C ARG A 76 14.61 0.93 -5.23
N THR A 77 15.13 1.33 -4.08
CA THR A 77 15.02 0.55 -2.82
C THR A 77 13.56 0.46 -2.37
N PHE A 78 12.83 1.56 -2.46
CA PHE A 78 11.40 1.60 -2.16
C PHE A 78 10.61 0.63 -3.05
N SER A 79 10.91 0.59 -4.35
CA SER A 79 10.27 -0.34 -5.29
C SER A 79 10.51 -1.81 -4.95
N ILE A 80 11.68 -2.16 -4.39
CA ILE A 80 11.99 -3.54 -3.96
C ILE A 80 11.20 -3.89 -2.70
N LEU A 81 11.02 -2.94 -1.77
CA LEU A 81 10.19 -3.16 -0.57
C LEU A 81 8.72 -3.35 -0.95
N MET A 82 8.21 -2.55 -1.88
CA MET A 82 6.83 -2.64 -2.39
C MET A 82 6.58 -3.97 -3.10
N SER A 83 7.57 -4.52 -3.82
CA SER A 83 7.42 -5.83 -4.47
C SER A 83 7.36 -7.01 -3.48
N LEU A 84 7.68 -6.79 -2.21
CA LEU A 84 7.53 -7.79 -1.15
C LEU A 84 6.11 -7.78 -0.52
N GLU A 85 5.28 -6.76 -0.79
CA GLU A 85 3.90 -6.71 -0.29
C GLU A 85 3.07 -7.96 -0.62
N PRO A 86 3.11 -8.55 -1.83
CA PRO A 86 2.33 -9.75 -2.13
C PRO A 86 2.66 -10.94 -1.23
N ALA A 87 3.94 -11.09 -0.86
CA ALA A 87 4.38 -12.14 0.04
C ALA A 87 3.85 -11.92 1.46
N MET A 88 3.90 -10.68 1.97
CA MET A 88 3.35 -10.35 3.28
C MET A 88 1.82 -10.40 3.30
N ALA A 89 1.15 -9.98 2.24
CA ALA A 89 -0.29 -10.08 2.10
C ALA A 89 -0.75 -11.55 2.11
N SER A 90 -0.04 -12.43 1.40
CA SER A 90 -0.29 -13.87 1.39
C SER A 90 -0.08 -14.50 2.77
N LEU A 91 1.00 -14.13 3.49
CA LEU A 91 1.22 -14.58 4.87
C LEU A 91 0.12 -14.08 5.82
N ALA A 92 -0.28 -12.82 5.69
CA ALA A 92 -1.35 -12.26 6.50
C ALA A 92 -2.70 -12.95 6.22
N ALA A 93 -3.02 -13.23 4.96
CA ALA A 93 -4.22 -13.99 4.61
C ALA A 93 -4.19 -15.40 5.22
N PHE A 94 -3.06 -16.11 5.12
CA PHE A 94 -2.92 -17.42 5.75
C PHE A 94 -3.09 -17.36 7.27
N VAL A 95 -2.49 -16.38 7.95
CA VAL A 95 -2.55 -16.28 9.41
C VAL A 95 -3.91 -15.80 9.92
N PHE A 96 -4.46 -14.73 9.34
CA PHE A 96 -5.67 -14.08 9.87
C PHE A 96 -6.95 -14.65 9.27
N LEU A 97 -6.96 -15.05 7.99
CA LEU A 97 -8.14 -15.58 7.31
C LEU A 97 -8.16 -17.12 7.28
N GLN A 98 -7.05 -17.78 7.65
CA GLN A 98 -6.88 -19.24 7.54
C GLN A 98 -7.12 -19.73 6.09
N GLU A 99 -6.82 -18.88 5.12
CA GLU A 99 -7.02 -19.18 3.70
C GLU A 99 -5.84 -20.00 3.20
N TYR A 100 -6.11 -21.26 2.84
CA TYR A 100 -5.11 -22.17 2.28
C TYR A 100 -4.91 -21.84 0.80
N LEU A 101 -3.78 -21.19 0.51
CA LEU A 101 -3.38 -20.90 -0.85
C LEU A 101 -3.22 -22.20 -1.65
N THR A 102 -3.77 -22.19 -2.84
CA THR A 102 -3.58 -23.28 -3.80
C THR A 102 -2.11 -23.39 -4.19
N VAL A 103 -1.69 -24.55 -4.69
CA VAL A 103 -0.31 -24.78 -5.17
C VAL A 103 0.09 -23.74 -6.22
N VAL A 104 -0.86 -23.30 -7.05
CA VAL A 104 -0.65 -22.29 -8.10
C VAL A 104 -0.37 -20.91 -7.50
N GLU A 105 -1.10 -20.50 -6.47
CA GLU A 105 -0.91 -19.21 -5.79
C GLU A 105 0.41 -19.16 -5.02
N CYS A 106 0.77 -20.27 -4.35
CA CYS A 106 2.09 -20.42 -3.73
C CYS A 106 3.22 -20.29 -4.76
N ALA A 107 3.07 -20.92 -5.93
CA ALA A 107 4.06 -20.80 -7.02
C ALA A 107 4.14 -19.37 -7.58
N ALA A 108 3.00 -18.66 -7.68
CA ALA A 108 2.96 -17.27 -8.12
C ALA A 108 3.69 -16.34 -7.13
N VAL A 109 3.40 -16.46 -5.83
CA VAL A 109 4.09 -15.70 -4.78
C VAL A 109 5.59 -16.01 -4.79
N ALA A 110 5.97 -17.28 -4.91
CA ALA A 110 7.38 -17.69 -5.01
C ALA A 110 8.08 -17.05 -6.23
N CYS A 111 7.43 -17.04 -7.40
CA CYS A 111 7.98 -16.38 -8.59
C CYS A 111 8.21 -14.88 -8.38
N VAL A 112 7.26 -14.17 -7.77
CA VAL A 112 7.39 -12.73 -7.47
C VAL A 112 8.52 -12.48 -6.47
N VAL A 113 8.63 -13.31 -5.43
CA VAL A 113 9.71 -13.22 -4.45
C VAL A 113 11.07 -13.48 -5.10
N ILE A 114 11.20 -14.50 -5.94
CA ILE A 114 12.44 -14.83 -6.65
C ILE A 114 12.82 -13.68 -7.61
N ALA A 115 11.88 -13.14 -8.37
CA ALA A 115 12.13 -12.01 -9.27
C ALA A 115 12.57 -10.74 -8.51
N SER A 116 11.92 -10.48 -7.36
CA SER A 116 12.28 -9.37 -6.46
C SER A 116 13.67 -9.53 -5.86
N ALA A 117 13.98 -10.73 -5.35
CA ALA A 117 15.30 -11.05 -4.82
C ALA A 117 16.38 -10.98 -5.91
N GLY A 118 16.10 -11.54 -7.10
CA GLY A 118 17.00 -11.53 -8.25
C GLY A 118 17.29 -10.13 -8.77
N SER A 119 16.30 -9.25 -8.83
CA SER A 119 16.48 -7.84 -9.23
C SER A 119 17.23 -7.01 -8.18
N SER A 120 17.04 -7.31 -6.90
CA SER A 120 17.81 -6.72 -5.80
C SER A 120 19.29 -7.15 -5.84
N LEU A 121 19.56 -8.45 -6.06
CA LEU A 121 20.92 -9.01 -6.14
C LEU A 121 21.66 -8.64 -7.44
N THR A 122 20.94 -8.52 -8.56
CA THR A 122 21.52 -8.18 -9.89
C THR A 122 21.64 -6.67 -10.11
N THR A 123 21.22 -5.85 -9.13
CA THR A 123 21.49 -4.41 -9.14
C THR A 123 23.00 -4.19 -9.08
N LYS A 124 23.65 -4.15 -10.24
CA LYS A 124 24.99 -3.60 -10.38
C LYS A 124 24.90 -2.13 -9.94
N LYS A 125 25.80 -1.73 -9.03
CA LYS A 125 26.12 -0.31 -8.84
C LYS A 125 26.41 0.24 -10.23
N THR A 126 25.53 1.09 -10.74
CA THR A 126 25.95 2.05 -11.75
C THR A 126 26.94 2.95 -11.04
N THR A 127 28.22 2.59 -11.11
CA THR A 127 29.33 3.48 -10.79
C THR A 127 29.21 4.62 -11.79
N GLU A 128 28.56 5.71 -11.38
CA GLU A 128 28.73 6.99 -12.07
C GLU A 128 30.20 7.39 -11.88
N ILE A 129 30.88 7.59 -13.00
CA ILE A 129 32.23 8.13 -13.14
C ILE A 129 32.10 9.64 -13.27
#